data_AF-A0A2V9XX50-F1
#
_entry.id   AF-A0A2V9XX50-F1
#
_cell.length_a   1.000
_cell.length_b   1.000
_cell.length_c   1.000
_cell.angle_alpha   90.00
_cell.angle_beta   90.00
_cell.angle_gamma   90.00
#
_symmetry.space_group_name_H-M   'P 1'
#
loop_
_entity.id
_entity.type
_entity.pdbx_description
1 polymer ?
#
loop_
_entity_poly.entity_id
_entity_poly.type
_entity_poly.pdbx_seq_one_letter_code
_entity_poly.pdbx_strand_id
1 'polypeptide(L)'
;MHGMLLDIENLLKLQDVDKEIRRLHDEVAELPKRVAVIEQKLAGTKAQLEKAHAAVKADEAARRKYETNISDLRGKISKYRDQSLDVKTNEQYKALLHEIQFAEKEITSNEDKILELMVNADTRDKEVKAAQVELKEEMAEIDKEKEQARQRTAEDEKLLAEARAKRDQVRTGIREDLLRHYERVSKFRGSGISEVRDQKCMACQVMLRPQTYNEVRSGKETVVCDSCQRILYFNPKEELVETKEAPHRPKRHHPKIDAPQAWYYRPEFAGDGEVFLCLTNASGQASRRVYDIHTGRLIGDILIREGDFRQAFPEDITGSTRLNGNWSEEDLDGFGAELPMVILDS
;
A
#
# COMPACT_ATOMS: atom_id res chain seq x y z
N MET A 1 45.40 8.10 -16.38
CA MET A 1 44.13 7.40 -16.11
C MET A 1 44.45 6.15 -15.33
N HIS A 2 44.21 6.14 -14.02
CA HIS A 2 44.45 4.95 -13.20
C HIS A 2 43.32 3.96 -13.48
N GLY A 3 43.66 2.82 -14.08
CA GLY A 3 42.70 1.74 -14.36
C GLY A 3 42.22 1.08 -13.07
N MET A 4 41.04 0.47 -13.11
CA MET A 4 40.49 -0.30 -12.00
C MET A 4 41.39 -1.52 -11.74
N LEU A 5 41.59 -1.90 -10.47
CA LEU A 5 42.36 -3.10 -10.13
C LEU A 5 41.68 -4.34 -10.71
N LEU A 6 42.47 -5.26 -11.28
CA LEU A 6 41.97 -6.51 -11.87
C LEU A 6 41.14 -7.34 -10.86
N ASP A 7 41.56 -7.35 -9.59
CA ASP A 7 40.81 -7.98 -8.50
C ASP A 7 39.42 -7.37 -8.32
N ILE A 8 39.30 -6.04 -8.42
CA ILE A 8 38.02 -5.32 -8.30
C ILE A 8 37.12 -5.63 -9.50
N GLU A 9 37.67 -5.66 -10.71
CA GLU A 9 36.92 -6.05 -11.91
C GLU A 9 36.39 -7.48 -11.82
N ASN A 10 37.21 -8.42 -11.32
CA ASN A 10 36.81 -9.80 -11.12
C ASN A 10 35.76 -9.94 -9.99
N LEU A 11 35.87 -9.15 -8.92
CA LEU A 11 34.85 -9.09 -7.88
C LEU A 11 33.51 -8.51 -8.37
N LEU A 12 33.52 -7.53 -9.27
CA LEU A 12 32.30 -7.01 -9.88
C LEU A 12 31.61 -8.11 -10.70
N LYS A 13 32.37 -8.82 -11.55
CA LYS A 13 31.87 -9.99 -12.30
C LYS A 13 31.33 -11.07 -11.36
N LEU A 14 32.04 -11.36 -10.27
CA LEU A 14 31.62 -12.34 -9.27
C LEU A 14 30.30 -11.92 -8.63
N GLN A 15 30.15 -10.64 -8.28
CA GLN A 15 28.91 -10.12 -7.71
C GLN A 15 27.73 -10.20 -8.66
N ASP A 16 27.93 -9.95 -9.94
CA ASP A 16 26.84 -10.05 -10.92
C ASP A 16 26.43 -11.51 -11.14
N VAL A 17 27.39 -12.44 -11.15
CA VAL A 17 27.08 -13.89 -11.16
C VAL A 17 26.38 -14.32 -9.87
N ASP A 18 26.80 -13.84 -8.70
CA ASP A 18 26.15 -14.16 -7.41
C ASP A 18 24.71 -13.63 -7.36
N LYS A 19 24.45 -12.43 -7.90
CA LYS A 19 23.09 -11.87 -8.03
C LYS A 19 22.23 -12.75 -8.92
N GLU A 20 22.77 -13.20 -10.05
CA GLU A 20 22.06 -14.07 -10.97
C GLU A 20 21.75 -15.43 -10.34
N ILE A 21 22.72 -16.03 -9.64
CA ILE A 21 22.50 -17.28 -8.88
C ILE A 21 21.42 -17.08 -7.82
N ARG A 22 21.44 -15.97 -7.08
CA ARG A 22 20.38 -15.69 -6.10
C ARG A 22 19.02 -15.54 -6.76
N ARG A 23 18.93 -14.78 -7.86
CA ARG A 23 17.69 -14.60 -8.64
C ARG A 23 17.12 -15.94 -9.08
N LEU A 24 17.92 -16.77 -9.75
CA LEU A 24 17.51 -18.10 -10.21
C LEU A 24 17.12 -19.02 -9.05
N HIS A 25 17.88 -18.98 -7.96
CA HIS A 25 17.56 -19.78 -6.76
C HIS A 25 16.23 -19.35 -6.13
N ASP A 26 15.96 -18.04 -6.05
CA ASP A 26 14.71 -17.50 -5.52
C ASP A 26 13.54 -17.84 -6.46
N GLU A 27 13.73 -17.78 -7.78
CA GLU A 27 12.75 -18.20 -8.78
C GLU A 27 12.39 -19.70 -8.62
N VAL A 28 13.40 -20.56 -8.51
CA VAL A 28 13.22 -22.00 -8.24
C VAL A 28 12.51 -22.25 -6.90
N ALA A 29 12.85 -21.49 -5.85
CA ALA A 29 12.26 -21.66 -4.52
C ALA A 29 10.82 -21.11 -4.41
N GLU A 30 10.44 -20.18 -5.27
CA GLU A 30 9.10 -19.58 -5.28
C GLU A 30 8.06 -20.46 -5.98
N LEU A 31 8.47 -21.22 -6.99
CA LEU A 31 7.58 -22.10 -7.76
C LEU A 31 6.84 -23.15 -6.89
N PRO A 32 7.50 -23.90 -5.98
CA PRO A 32 6.81 -24.82 -5.07
C PRO A 32 5.76 -24.13 -4.19
N LYS A 33 6.01 -22.88 -3.76
CA LYS A 33 5.04 -22.13 -2.94
C LYS A 33 3.81 -21.78 -3.74
N ARG A 34 3.97 -21.35 -5.00
CA ARG A 34 2.85 -21.09 -5.91
C ARG A 34 2.02 -22.35 -6.12
N VAL A 35 2.68 -23.48 -6.40
CA VAL A 35 1.99 -24.77 -6.55
C VAL A 35 1.22 -25.16 -5.28
N ALA A 36 1.80 -24.96 -4.10
CA ALA A 36 1.12 -25.26 -2.83
C ALA A 36 -0.15 -24.41 -2.61
N VAL A 37 -0.10 -23.10 -2.93
CA VAL A 37 -1.28 -22.21 -2.86
C VAL A 37 -2.38 -22.68 -3.81
N ILE A 38 -1.99 -23.09 -5.01
CA ILE A 38 -2.90 -23.62 -6.01
C ILE A 38 -3.55 -24.94 -5.56
N GLU A 39 -2.76 -25.87 -5.01
CA GLU A 39 -3.27 -27.13 -4.47
C GLU A 39 -4.22 -26.93 -3.28
N GLN A 40 -3.97 -25.90 -2.46
CA GLN A 40 -4.86 -25.54 -1.36
C GLN A 40 -6.22 -25.05 -1.85
N LYS A 41 -6.28 -24.27 -2.94
CA LYS A 41 -7.55 -23.85 -3.56
C LYS A 41 -8.34 -25.06 -4.06
N LEU A 42 -7.68 -25.95 -4.79
CA LEU A 42 -8.28 -27.19 -5.30
C LEU A 42 -8.77 -28.12 -4.17
N ALA A 43 -8.07 -28.16 -3.03
CA ALA A 43 -8.56 -28.88 -1.85
C ALA A 43 -9.87 -28.28 -1.31
N GLY A 44 -10.02 -26.96 -1.36
CA GLY A 44 -11.27 -26.26 -1.04
C GLY A 44 -12.41 -26.65 -1.97
N THR A 45 -12.19 -26.59 -3.29
CA THR A 45 -13.18 -26.96 -4.32
C THR A 45 -13.59 -28.44 -4.19
N LYS A 46 -12.63 -29.34 -3.92
CA LYS A 46 -12.92 -30.75 -3.61
C LYS A 46 -13.78 -30.90 -2.36
N ALA A 47 -13.48 -30.16 -1.29
CA ALA A 47 -14.29 -30.21 -0.06
C ALA A 47 -15.72 -29.71 -0.29
N GLN A 48 -15.91 -28.72 -1.16
CA GLN A 48 -17.24 -28.25 -1.56
C GLN A 48 -18.01 -29.31 -2.34
N LEU A 49 -17.37 -30.00 -3.29
CA LEU A 49 -17.96 -31.11 -4.02
C LEU A 49 -18.36 -32.26 -3.09
N GLU A 50 -17.48 -32.66 -2.16
CA GLU A 50 -17.78 -33.69 -1.16
C GLU A 50 -18.95 -33.29 -0.26
N LYS A 51 -19.03 -32.02 0.15
CA LYS A 51 -20.15 -31.49 0.94
C LYS A 51 -21.47 -31.56 0.15
N ALA A 52 -21.45 -31.22 -1.14
CA ALA A 52 -22.63 -31.32 -2.00
C ALA A 52 -23.09 -32.77 -2.16
N HIS A 53 -22.16 -33.71 -2.40
CA HIS A 53 -22.47 -35.14 -2.45
C HIS A 53 -22.99 -35.69 -1.12
N ALA A 54 -22.44 -35.23 0.01
CA ALA A 54 -22.91 -35.62 1.33
C ALA A 54 -24.35 -35.13 1.59
N ALA A 55 -24.70 -33.92 1.15
CA ALA A 55 -26.05 -33.39 1.24
C ALA A 55 -27.05 -34.24 0.43
N VAL A 56 -26.72 -34.59 -0.83
CA VAL A 56 -27.56 -35.49 -1.65
C VAL A 56 -27.80 -36.83 -0.94
N LYS A 57 -26.73 -37.45 -0.42
CA LYS A 57 -26.85 -38.73 0.31
C LYS A 57 -27.70 -38.61 1.58
N ALA A 58 -27.60 -37.49 2.29
CA ALA A 58 -28.40 -37.22 3.49
C ALA A 58 -29.88 -37.07 3.15
N ASP A 59 -30.20 -36.35 2.07
CA ASP A 59 -31.58 -36.16 1.59
C ASP A 59 -32.19 -37.49 1.12
N GLU A 60 -31.43 -38.32 0.39
CA GLU A 60 -31.85 -39.67 0.01
C GLU A 60 -32.12 -40.58 1.23
N ALA A 61 -31.27 -40.52 2.25
CA ALA A 61 -31.44 -41.29 3.47
C ALA A 61 -32.68 -40.82 4.26
N ALA A 62 -32.89 -39.50 4.35
CA ALA A 62 -34.06 -38.92 4.99
C ALA A 62 -35.34 -39.33 4.27
N ARG A 63 -35.34 -39.30 2.93
CA ARG A 63 -36.47 -39.75 2.11
C ARG A 63 -36.82 -41.21 2.39
N ARG A 64 -35.83 -42.13 2.36
CA ARG A 64 -36.06 -43.56 2.66
C ARG A 64 -36.63 -43.78 4.06
N LYS A 65 -36.18 -42.98 5.04
CA LYS A 65 -36.71 -43.02 6.40
C LYS A 65 -38.19 -42.62 6.45
N TYR A 66 -38.58 -41.54 5.76
CA TYR A 66 -39.98 -41.14 5.68
C TYR A 66 -40.85 -42.16 4.94
N GLU A 67 -40.36 -42.76 3.85
CA GLU A 67 -41.05 -43.83 3.13
C GLU A 67 -41.29 -45.06 4.01
N THR A 68 -40.30 -45.44 4.83
CA THR A 68 -40.42 -46.52 5.81
C THR A 68 -41.47 -46.19 6.88
N ASN A 69 -41.43 -44.98 7.45
CA ASN A 69 -42.41 -44.51 8.43
C ASN A 69 -43.85 -44.54 7.88
N ILE A 70 -44.04 -44.13 6.63
CA ILE A 70 -45.35 -44.19 5.96
C ILE A 70 -45.82 -45.64 5.84
N SER A 71 -44.93 -46.56 5.47
CA SER A 71 -45.25 -48.00 5.40
C SER A 71 -45.72 -48.54 6.75
N ASP A 72 -44.99 -48.22 7.82
CA ASP A 72 -45.33 -48.64 9.18
C ASP A 72 -46.66 -48.05 9.66
N LEU A 73 -46.92 -46.77 9.38
CA LEU A 73 -48.19 -46.10 9.72
C LEU A 73 -49.37 -46.69 8.95
N ARG A 74 -49.21 -47.00 7.66
CA ARG A 74 -50.23 -47.71 6.86
C ARG A 74 -50.52 -49.10 7.43
N GLY A 75 -49.49 -49.81 7.89
CA GLY A 75 -49.65 -51.09 8.61
C GLY A 75 -50.44 -50.93 9.92
N LYS A 76 -50.17 -49.88 10.70
CA LYS A 76 -50.93 -49.57 11.94
C LYS A 76 -52.40 -49.24 11.64
N ILE A 77 -52.65 -48.41 10.63
CA ILE A 77 -54.02 -48.06 10.21
C ILE A 77 -54.81 -49.32 9.84
N SER A 78 -54.21 -50.25 9.08
CA SER A 78 -54.87 -51.51 8.75
C SER A 78 -55.26 -52.28 10.02
N LYS A 79 -54.32 -52.45 10.96
CA LYS A 79 -54.59 -53.15 12.23
C LYS A 79 -55.68 -52.48 13.06
N TYR A 80 -55.68 -51.14 13.15
CA TYR A 80 -56.72 -50.41 13.90
C TYR A 80 -58.08 -50.48 13.22
N ARG A 81 -58.13 -50.52 11.88
CA ARG A 81 -59.38 -50.75 11.13
C ARG A 81 -59.92 -52.16 11.34
N ASP A 82 -59.06 -53.18 11.38
CA ASP A 82 -59.49 -54.54 11.69
C ASP A 82 -60.01 -54.63 13.14
N GLN A 83 -59.29 -54.04 14.10
CA GLN A 83 -59.71 -54.01 15.51
C GLN A 83 -61.01 -53.24 15.73
N SER A 84 -61.28 -52.19 14.94
CA SER A 84 -62.49 -51.38 15.08
C SER A 84 -63.77 -52.13 14.71
N LEU A 85 -63.66 -53.20 13.90
CA LEU A 85 -64.76 -54.10 13.58
C LEU A 85 -65.12 -55.05 14.74
N ASP A 86 -64.17 -55.32 15.65
CA ASP A 86 -64.33 -56.28 16.74
C ASP A 86 -64.71 -55.65 18.09
N VAL A 87 -64.56 -54.32 18.27
CA VAL A 87 -64.87 -53.64 19.54
C VAL A 87 -66.37 -53.49 19.80
N LYS A 88 -66.76 -53.81 21.03
CA LYS A 88 -68.18 -53.83 21.46
C LYS A 88 -68.66 -52.55 22.14
N THR A 89 -67.74 -51.65 22.51
CA THR A 89 -68.07 -50.40 23.20
C THR A 89 -67.80 -49.19 22.30
N ASN A 90 -68.71 -48.22 22.34
CA ASN A 90 -68.64 -47.01 21.53
C ASN A 90 -67.41 -46.14 21.90
N GLU A 91 -66.96 -46.21 23.15
CA GLU A 91 -65.77 -45.50 23.62
C GLU A 91 -64.48 -46.07 23.01
N GLN A 92 -64.33 -47.39 22.97
CA GLN A 92 -63.17 -48.05 22.33
C GLN A 92 -63.13 -47.80 20.81
N TYR A 93 -64.29 -47.80 20.15
CA TYR A 93 -64.39 -47.48 18.73
C TYR A 93 -63.94 -46.04 18.43
N LYS A 94 -64.38 -45.06 19.24
CA LYS A 94 -63.94 -43.66 19.11
C LYS A 94 -62.44 -43.49 19.33
N ALA A 95 -61.85 -44.21 20.29
CA ALA A 95 -60.42 -44.18 20.53
C ALA A 95 -59.63 -44.69 19.30
N LEU A 96 -60.04 -45.82 18.72
CA LEU A 96 -59.41 -46.36 17.50
C LEU A 96 -59.54 -45.42 16.29
N LEU A 97 -60.70 -44.78 16.12
CA LEU A 97 -60.89 -43.76 15.07
C LEU A 97 -59.95 -42.56 15.26
N HIS A 98 -59.72 -42.12 16.50
CA HIS A 98 -58.78 -41.04 16.80
C HIS A 98 -57.33 -41.45 16.47
N GLU A 99 -56.93 -42.67 16.82
CA GLU A 99 -55.61 -43.21 16.47
C GLU A 99 -55.41 -43.34 14.95
N ILE A 100 -56.44 -43.75 14.21
CA ILE A 100 -56.41 -43.78 12.74
C ILE A 100 -56.22 -42.37 12.17
N GLN A 101 -57.02 -41.40 12.63
CA GLN A 101 -56.89 -40.01 12.18
C GLN A 101 -55.52 -39.41 12.50
N PHE A 102 -54.96 -39.75 13.66
CA PHE A 102 -53.60 -39.33 14.04
C PHE A 102 -52.56 -39.93 13.07
N ALA A 103 -52.64 -41.23 12.80
CA ALA A 103 -51.73 -41.90 11.87
C ALA A 103 -51.87 -41.38 10.43
N GLU A 104 -53.09 -41.06 9.98
CA GLU A 104 -53.34 -40.45 8.66
C GLU A 104 -52.69 -39.06 8.55
N LYS A 105 -52.80 -38.22 9.60
CA LYS A 105 -52.11 -36.91 9.65
C LYS A 105 -50.59 -37.04 9.61
N GLU A 106 -50.04 -38.01 10.33
CA GLU A 106 -48.59 -38.28 10.32
C GLU A 106 -48.12 -38.77 8.94
N ILE A 107 -48.93 -39.55 8.21
CA ILE A 107 -48.62 -39.93 6.82
C ILE A 107 -48.54 -38.68 5.95
N THR A 108 -49.54 -37.81 5.98
CA THR A 108 -49.53 -36.56 5.20
C THR A 108 -48.31 -35.70 5.53
N SER A 109 -47.95 -35.55 6.82
CA SER A 109 -46.75 -34.80 7.21
C SER A 109 -45.45 -35.42 6.66
N ASN A 110 -45.35 -36.76 6.61
CA ASN A 110 -44.19 -37.42 6.02
C ASN A 110 -44.18 -37.31 4.48
N GLU A 111 -45.34 -37.34 3.83
CA GLU A 111 -45.48 -37.12 2.38
C GLU A 111 -45.06 -35.69 2.00
N ASP A 112 -45.46 -34.68 2.77
CA ASP A 112 -45.04 -33.29 2.57
C ASP A 112 -43.51 -33.15 2.67
N LYS A 113 -42.88 -33.77 3.68
CA LYS A 113 -41.41 -33.76 3.83
C LYS A 113 -40.70 -34.46 2.67
N ILE A 114 -41.27 -35.54 2.13
CA ILE A 114 -40.72 -36.21 0.94
C ILE A 114 -40.80 -35.28 -0.27
N LEU A 115 -41.92 -34.57 -0.46
CA LEU A 115 -42.06 -33.61 -1.56
C LEU A 115 -41.05 -32.48 -1.46
N GLU A 116 -40.84 -31.93 -0.26
CA GLU A 116 -39.79 -30.91 -0.02
C GLU A 116 -38.39 -31.41 -0.39
N LEU A 117 -38.03 -32.64 0.02
CA LEU A 117 -36.75 -33.26 -0.34
C LEU A 117 -36.63 -33.48 -1.86
N MET A 118 -37.72 -33.88 -2.53
CA MET A 118 -37.73 -34.06 -3.99
C MET A 118 -37.55 -32.75 -4.75
N VAL A 119 -38.18 -31.66 -4.29
CA VAL A 119 -37.98 -30.32 -4.87
C VAL A 119 -36.53 -29.86 -4.69
N ASN A 120 -35.94 -30.14 -3.52
CA ASN A 120 -34.56 -29.80 -3.24
C ASN A 120 -33.55 -30.66 -4.01
N ALA A 121 -33.90 -31.89 -4.38
CA ALA A 121 -33.01 -32.80 -5.11
C ALA A 121 -32.52 -32.22 -6.44
N ASP A 122 -33.40 -31.59 -7.23
CA ASP A 122 -33.01 -30.92 -8.48
C ASP A 122 -32.01 -29.78 -8.25
N THR A 123 -32.16 -29.06 -7.13
CA THR A 123 -31.22 -28.00 -6.73
C THR A 123 -29.87 -28.58 -6.34
N ARG A 124 -29.87 -29.65 -5.54
CA ARG A 124 -28.64 -30.34 -5.10
C ARG A 124 -27.89 -30.97 -6.26
N ASP A 125 -28.59 -31.57 -7.22
CA ASP A 125 -27.98 -32.12 -8.44
C ASP A 125 -27.33 -31.04 -9.30
N LYS A 126 -27.95 -29.86 -9.40
CA LYS A 126 -27.35 -28.71 -10.08
C LYS A 126 -26.10 -28.21 -9.36
N GLU A 127 -26.12 -28.13 -8.03
CA GLU A 127 -24.96 -27.76 -7.22
C GLU A 127 -23.80 -28.75 -7.40
N VAL A 128 -24.07 -30.06 -7.39
CA VAL A 128 -23.07 -31.11 -7.64
C VAL A 128 -22.48 -30.96 -9.03
N LYS A 129 -23.32 -30.82 -10.07
CA LYS A 129 -22.83 -30.68 -11.45
C LYS A 129 -22.00 -29.41 -11.63
N ALA A 130 -22.41 -28.29 -11.03
CA ALA A 130 -21.65 -27.05 -11.06
C ALA A 130 -20.27 -27.24 -10.40
N ALA A 131 -20.24 -27.81 -9.18
CA ALA A 131 -18.99 -28.08 -8.46
C ALA A 131 -18.07 -29.07 -9.20
N GLN A 132 -18.62 -30.05 -9.92
CA GLN A 132 -17.84 -30.97 -10.75
C GLN A 132 -17.22 -30.29 -11.96
N VAL A 133 -17.96 -29.40 -12.64
CA VAL A 133 -17.43 -28.63 -13.77
C VAL A 133 -16.33 -27.70 -13.29
N GLU A 134 -16.57 -26.95 -12.21
CA GLU A 134 -15.59 -26.05 -11.60
C GLU A 134 -14.31 -26.80 -11.19
N LEU A 135 -14.44 -27.94 -10.50
CA LEU A 135 -13.29 -28.76 -10.12
C LEU A 135 -12.51 -29.25 -11.34
N LYS A 136 -13.19 -29.65 -12.42
CA LYS A 136 -12.53 -30.16 -13.63
C LYS A 136 -11.78 -29.06 -14.38
N GLU A 137 -12.37 -27.87 -14.48
CA GLU A 137 -11.74 -26.69 -15.09
C GLU A 137 -10.52 -26.26 -14.27
N GLU A 138 -10.68 -26.18 -12.95
CA GLU A 138 -9.58 -25.83 -12.04
C GLU A 138 -8.46 -26.88 -12.12
N MET A 139 -8.77 -28.18 -12.11
CA MET A 139 -7.77 -29.24 -12.30
C MET A 139 -6.98 -29.09 -13.61
N ALA A 140 -7.67 -28.80 -14.71
CA ALA A 140 -7.02 -28.67 -16.02
C ALA A 140 -6.06 -27.46 -16.07
N GLU A 141 -6.44 -26.33 -15.49
CA GLU A 141 -5.57 -25.15 -15.40
C GLU A 141 -4.37 -25.42 -14.48
N ILE A 142 -4.59 -26.09 -13.35
CA ILE A 142 -3.53 -26.44 -12.40
C ILE A 142 -2.50 -27.38 -13.03
N ASP A 143 -2.94 -28.39 -13.79
CA ASP A 143 -2.02 -29.31 -14.45
C ASP A 143 -1.17 -28.58 -15.51
N LYS A 144 -1.74 -27.62 -16.24
CA LYS A 144 -0.98 -26.76 -17.17
C LYS A 144 0.03 -25.90 -16.43
N GLU A 145 -0.39 -25.23 -15.35
CA GLU A 145 0.51 -24.37 -14.56
C GLU A 145 1.65 -25.19 -13.92
N LYS A 146 1.36 -26.40 -13.42
CA LYS A 146 2.36 -27.32 -12.89
C LYS A 146 3.37 -27.75 -13.94
N GLU A 147 2.91 -28.07 -15.15
CA GLU A 147 3.80 -28.46 -16.23
C GLU A 147 4.69 -27.29 -16.67
N GLN A 148 4.12 -26.09 -16.84
CA GLN A 148 4.90 -24.88 -17.13
C GLN A 148 5.90 -24.56 -16.02
N ALA A 149 5.50 -24.71 -14.76
CA ALA A 149 6.39 -24.51 -13.62
C ALA A 149 7.56 -25.51 -13.65
N ARG A 150 7.29 -26.80 -13.91
CA ARG A 150 8.35 -27.82 -14.02
C ARG A 150 9.33 -27.54 -15.14
N GLN A 151 8.84 -27.13 -16.31
CA GLN A 151 9.69 -26.78 -17.45
C GLN A 151 10.60 -25.60 -17.10
N ARG A 152 10.04 -24.53 -16.50
CA ARG A 152 10.81 -23.38 -16.03
C ARG A 152 11.83 -23.76 -14.97
N THR A 153 11.45 -24.54 -13.94
CA THR A 153 12.41 -25.02 -12.93
C THR A 153 13.56 -25.78 -13.57
N ALA A 154 13.30 -26.65 -14.54
CA ALA A 154 14.35 -27.41 -15.21
C ALA A 154 15.29 -26.52 -16.06
N GLU A 155 14.77 -25.45 -16.65
CA GLU A 155 15.57 -24.43 -17.34
C GLU A 155 16.41 -23.61 -16.35
N ASP A 156 15.80 -23.13 -15.27
CA ASP A 156 16.47 -22.34 -14.22
C ASP A 156 17.56 -23.15 -13.52
N GLU A 157 17.34 -24.44 -13.26
CA GLU A 157 18.35 -25.34 -12.69
C GLU A 157 19.57 -25.51 -13.62
N LYS A 158 19.35 -25.59 -14.93
CA LYS A 158 20.44 -25.62 -15.92
C LYS A 158 21.23 -24.31 -15.91
N LEU A 159 20.52 -23.18 -15.95
CA LEU A 159 21.14 -21.85 -15.89
C LEU A 159 21.92 -21.65 -14.59
N LEU A 160 21.40 -22.18 -13.48
CA LEU A 160 22.04 -22.12 -12.17
C LEU A 160 23.33 -22.96 -12.14
N ALA A 161 23.34 -24.14 -12.77
CA ALA A 161 24.56 -24.95 -12.93
C ALA A 161 25.62 -24.22 -13.77
N GLU A 162 25.23 -23.59 -14.89
CA GLU A 162 26.13 -22.78 -15.71
C GLU A 162 26.66 -21.56 -14.95
N ALA A 163 25.80 -20.86 -14.21
CA ALA A 163 26.18 -19.71 -13.40
C ALA A 163 27.15 -20.10 -12.28
N ARG A 164 26.96 -21.26 -11.64
CA ARG A 164 27.91 -21.81 -10.65
C ARG A 164 29.27 -22.12 -11.29
N ALA A 165 29.29 -22.72 -12.48
CA ALA A 165 30.55 -22.96 -13.20
C ALA A 165 31.27 -21.64 -13.55
N LYS A 166 30.53 -20.63 -14.02
CA LYS A 166 31.07 -19.27 -14.27
C LYS A 166 31.60 -18.64 -12.98
N ARG A 167 30.88 -18.80 -11.87
CA ARG A 167 31.28 -18.32 -10.54
C ARG A 167 32.64 -18.90 -10.16
N ASP A 168 32.82 -20.21 -10.28
CA ASP A 168 34.06 -20.89 -9.91
C ASP A 168 35.24 -20.48 -10.81
N GLN A 169 35.01 -20.24 -12.10
CA GLN A 169 36.04 -19.70 -13.00
C GLN A 169 36.50 -18.31 -12.56
N VAL A 170 35.58 -17.40 -12.27
CA VAL A 170 35.91 -16.02 -11.85
C VAL A 170 36.67 -16.00 -10.53
N ARG A 171 36.36 -16.92 -9.61
CA ARG A 171 37.03 -17.02 -8.30
C ARG A 171 38.53 -17.30 -8.40
N THR A 172 38.98 -18.02 -9.43
CA THR A 172 40.41 -18.33 -9.59
C THR A 172 41.28 -17.11 -9.91
N GLY A 173 40.67 -16.03 -10.42
CA GLY A 173 41.34 -14.77 -10.74
C GLY A 173 41.33 -13.73 -9.62
N ILE A 174 40.94 -14.09 -8.40
CA ILE A 174 40.81 -13.18 -7.24
C ILE A 174 41.73 -13.66 -6.12
N ARG A 175 42.42 -12.74 -5.45
CA ARG A 175 43.22 -13.08 -4.26
C ARG A 175 42.35 -13.66 -3.14
N GLU A 176 42.85 -14.72 -2.49
CA GLU A 176 42.12 -15.53 -1.50
C GLU A 176 41.67 -14.72 -0.27
N ASP A 177 42.49 -13.79 0.20
CA ASP A 177 42.17 -12.88 1.32
C ASP A 177 40.96 -11.99 1.01
N LEU A 178 40.97 -11.41 -0.19
CA LEU A 178 39.92 -10.52 -0.68
C LEU A 178 38.63 -11.28 -0.97
N LEU A 179 38.73 -12.48 -1.54
CA LEU A 179 37.60 -13.37 -1.78
C LEU A 179 36.91 -13.77 -0.46
N ARG A 180 37.68 -14.17 0.56
CA ARG A 180 37.14 -14.50 1.89
C ARG A 180 36.39 -13.32 2.52
N HIS A 181 36.91 -12.11 2.36
CA HIS A 181 36.24 -10.91 2.84
C HIS A 181 34.94 -10.64 2.10
N TYR A 182 34.98 -10.70 0.77
CA TYR A 182 33.81 -10.54 -0.08
C TYR A 182 32.71 -11.56 0.26
N GLU A 183 33.03 -12.86 0.35
CA GLU A 183 32.05 -13.92 0.61
C GLU A 183 31.39 -13.75 1.98
N ARG A 184 32.18 -13.39 3.00
CA ARG A 184 31.65 -13.11 4.34
C ARG A 184 30.64 -11.98 4.30
N VAL A 185 30.98 -10.86 3.66
CA VAL A 185 30.12 -9.67 3.60
C VAL A 185 28.88 -9.94 2.74
N SER A 186 29.06 -10.55 1.57
CA SER A 186 27.98 -10.92 0.65
C SER A 186 26.94 -11.85 1.29
N LYS A 187 27.38 -12.81 2.11
CA LYS A 187 26.50 -13.71 2.85
C LYS A 187 25.55 -12.98 3.81
N PHE A 188 26.03 -11.96 4.54
CA PHE A 188 25.22 -11.24 5.54
C PHE A 188 24.48 -10.02 4.97
N ARG A 189 25.03 -9.40 3.93
CA ARG A 189 24.56 -8.10 3.42
C ARG A 189 23.99 -8.17 2.01
N GLY A 190 24.01 -9.34 1.38
CA GLY A 190 23.50 -9.57 0.03
C GLY A 190 24.43 -9.14 -1.11
N SER A 191 25.38 -8.25 -0.85
CA SER A 191 26.40 -7.77 -1.78
C SER A 191 27.71 -7.54 -1.05
N GLY A 192 28.85 -7.86 -1.68
CA GLY A 192 30.17 -7.73 -1.09
C GLY A 192 30.97 -6.52 -1.58
N ILE A 193 30.55 -5.89 -2.68
CA ILE A 193 31.21 -4.72 -3.27
C ILE A 193 30.21 -3.59 -3.55
N SER A 194 30.64 -2.34 -3.36
CA SER A 194 29.82 -1.14 -3.51
C SER A 194 30.55 -0.06 -4.28
N GLU A 195 29.81 0.64 -5.14
CA GLU A 195 30.27 1.88 -5.75
C GLU A 195 30.36 2.98 -4.70
N VAL A 196 31.33 3.87 -4.90
CA VAL A 196 31.43 5.14 -4.19
C VAL A 196 31.12 6.28 -5.15
N ARG A 197 30.15 7.11 -4.78
CA ARG A 197 29.68 8.26 -5.55
C ARG A 197 29.43 9.43 -4.62
N ASP A 198 29.88 10.64 -4.99
CA ASP A 198 29.70 11.86 -4.18
C ASP A 198 30.14 11.72 -2.72
N GLN A 199 31.31 11.10 -2.50
CA GLN A 199 31.84 10.75 -1.17
C GLN A 199 30.92 9.86 -0.33
N LYS A 200 29.97 9.14 -0.93
CA LYS A 200 29.06 8.23 -0.25
C LYS A 200 29.27 6.79 -0.72
N CYS A 201 29.15 5.85 0.20
CA CYS A 201 29.00 4.44 -0.14
C CYS A 201 27.58 4.20 -0.66
N MET A 202 27.41 3.74 -1.90
CA MET A 202 26.08 3.54 -2.48
C MET A 202 25.28 2.39 -1.85
N ALA A 203 25.95 1.46 -1.15
CA ALA A 203 25.27 0.36 -0.51
C ALA A 203 24.71 0.66 0.89
N CYS A 204 25.38 1.51 1.70
CA CYS A 204 24.89 1.90 3.03
C CYS A 204 24.54 3.39 3.15
N GLN A 205 24.77 4.18 2.10
CA GLN A 205 24.47 5.60 2.00
C GLN A 205 25.18 6.50 3.02
N VAL A 206 26.22 5.97 3.68
CA VAL A 206 27.05 6.73 4.63
C VAL A 206 28.11 7.54 3.88
N MET A 207 28.32 8.77 4.34
CA MET A 207 29.42 9.63 3.91
C MET A 207 30.77 9.05 4.35
N LEU A 208 31.67 8.86 3.40
CA LEU A 208 33.04 8.41 3.65
C LEU A 208 33.90 9.60 4.08
N ARG A 209 34.94 9.32 4.87
CA ARG A 209 35.95 10.32 5.20
C ARG A 209 36.65 10.78 3.91
N PRO A 210 37.03 12.06 3.78
CA PRO A 210 37.70 12.56 2.57
C PRO A 210 38.96 11.76 2.21
N GLN A 211 39.72 11.31 3.22
CA GLN A 211 40.89 10.45 3.02
C GLN A 211 40.50 9.11 2.36
N THR A 212 39.53 8.39 2.93
CA THR A 212 39.03 7.11 2.40
C THR A 212 38.48 7.28 0.97
N TYR A 213 37.77 8.38 0.70
CA TYR A 213 37.28 8.68 -0.66
C TYR A 213 38.44 8.83 -1.66
N ASN A 214 39.48 9.58 -1.29
CA ASN A 214 40.66 9.77 -2.14
C ASN A 214 41.45 8.47 -2.34
N GLU A 215 41.54 7.62 -1.32
CA GLU A 215 42.17 6.30 -1.41
C GLU A 215 41.42 5.40 -2.41
N VAL A 216 40.07 5.34 -2.34
CA VAL A 216 39.24 4.60 -3.31
C VAL A 216 39.41 5.15 -4.73
N ARG A 217 39.43 6.49 -4.89
CA ARG A 217 39.63 7.16 -6.18
C ARG A 217 41.02 6.90 -6.77
N SER A 218 42.03 6.72 -5.92
CA SER A 218 43.40 6.43 -6.36
C SER A 218 43.54 5.07 -7.03
N GLY A 219 42.67 4.11 -6.67
CA GLY A 219 42.66 2.76 -7.23
C GLY A 219 43.93 1.94 -6.96
N LYS A 220 44.78 2.36 -6.01
CA LYS A 220 46.07 1.69 -5.71
C LYS A 220 45.92 0.48 -4.80
N GLU A 221 44.98 0.56 -3.86
CA GLU A 221 44.74 -0.46 -2.84
C GLU A 221 43.24 -0.76 -2.72
N THR A 222 42.92 -1.95 -2.21
CA THR A 222 41.54 -2.34 -1.93
C THR A 222 41.08 -1.70 -0.62
N VAL A 223 40.11 -0.80 -0.70
CA VAL A 223 39.55 -0.09 0.45
C VAL A 223 38.19 -0.68 0.82
N VAL A 224 37.89 -0.74 2.12
CA VAL A 224 36.65 -1.28 2.67
C VAL A 224 35.88 -0.17 3.39
N CYS A 225 34.55 -0.19 3.32
CA CYS A 225 33.72 0.74 4.07
C CYS A 225 33.70 0.41 5.56
N ASP A 226 34.06 1.37 6.41
CA ASP A 226 34.05 1.23 7.88
C ASP A 226 32.67 0.82 8.44
N SER A 227 31.59 1.32 7.83
CA SER A 227 30.23 1.10 8.33
C SER A 227 29.60 -0.23 7.90
N CYS A 228 29.76 -0.61 6.63
CA CYS A 228 29.08 -1.79 6.07
C CYS A 228 30.01 -2.92 5.65
N GLN A 229 31.32 -2.72 5.75
CA GLN A 229 32.38 -3.68 5.43
C GLN A 229 32.44 -4.13 3.97
N ARG A 230 31.68 -3.51 3.06
CA ARG A 230 31.79 -3.78 1.62
C ARG A 230 33.07 -3.21 1.05
N ILE A 231 33.64 -3.92 0.08
CA ILE A 231 34.77 -3.45 -0.72
C ILE A 231 34.27 -2.28 -1.57
N LEU A 232 35.07 -1.21 -1.67
CA LEU A 232 34.69 0.02 -2.36
C LEU A 232 35.42 0.12 -3.69
N TYR A 233 34.71 0.56 -4.72
CA TYR A 233 35.29 0.91 -6.01
C TYR A 233 34.79 2.26 -6.49
N PHE A 234 35.62 2.92 -7.30
CA PHE A 234 35.28 4.16 -7.96
C PHE A 234 35.04 3.91 -9.46
N ASN A 235 33.95 4.45 -9.99
CA ASN A 235 33.64 4.42 -11.41
C ASN A 235 33.76 5.84 -12.00
N PRO A 236 34.84 6.14 -12.74
CA PRO A 236 35.04 7.48 -13.31
C PRO A 236 33.95 7.97 -14.26
N LYS A 237 33.15 7.05 -14.85
CA LYS A 237 32.09 7.41 -15.81
C LYS A 237 30.84 7.97 -15.13
N GLU A 238 30.63 7.64 -13.86
CA GLU A 238 29.43 7.97 -13.08
C GLU A 238 29.68 9.13 -12.10
N GLU A 239 30.90 9.70 -12.10
CA GLU A 239 31.18 10.92 -11.35
C GLU A 239 30.42 12.07 -12.01
N LEU A 240 29.49 12.67 -11.26
CA LEU A 240 28.79 13.87 -11.67
C LEU A 240 29.85 14.93 -12.00
N VAL A 241 29.97 15.24 -13.29
CA VAL A 241 30.65 16.47 -13.72
C VAL A 241 29.89 17.59 -13.03
N GLU A 242 30.55 18.33 -12.15
CA GLU A 242 29.98 19.51 -11.50
C GLU A 242 29.31 20.38 -12.57
N THR A 243 27.97 20.35 -12.59
CA THR A 243 27.20 21.30 -13.38
C THR A 243 27.50 22.65 -12.74
N LYS A 244 28.37 23.44 -13.37
CA LYS A 244 28.68 24.81 -12.95
C LYS A 244 27.38 25.48 -12.52
N GLU A 245 27.37 26.02 -11.31
CA GLU A 245 26.21 26.71 -10.72
C GLU A 245 25.54 27.60 -11.78
N ALA A 246 24.25 27.37 -12.02
CA ALA A 246 23.50 28.19 -12.96
C ALA A 246 23.48 29.65 -12.45
N PRO A 247 23.67 30.65 -13.32
CA PRO A 247 23.77 32.04 -12.89
C PRO A 247 22.50 32.48 -12.17
N HIS A 248 22.68 33.13 -11.01
CA HIS A 248 21.62 33.70 -10.17
C HIS A 248 20.68 34.57 -11.00
N ARG A 249 19.46 34.10 -11.26
CA ARG A 249 18.45 34.84 -12.02
C ARG A 249 17.76 35.85 -11.09
N PRO A 250 17.68 37.15 -11.42
CA PRO A 250 17.02 38.13 -10.56
C PRO A 250 15.52 37.83 -10.45
N LYS A 251 14.96 37.98 -9.24
CA LYS A 251 13.53 37.77 -8.95
C LYS A 251 12.69 38.73 -9.81
N ARG A 252 11.62 38.23 -10.44
CA ARG A 252 10.70 39.03 -11.26
C ARG A 252 9.89 39.98 -10.37
N HIS A 253 9.66 41.20 -10.84
CA HIS A 253 8.89 42.24 -10.16
C HIS A 253 7.40 41.83 -10.07
N HIS A 254 6.88 41.57 -8.86
CA HIS A 254 5.43 41.43 -8.65
C HIS A 254 4.76 42.81 -8.74
N PRO A 255 3.65 42.98 -9.47
CA PRO A 255 2.91 44.25 -9.49
C PRO A 255 2.45 44.61 -8.08
N LYS A 256 2.60 45.88 -7.67
CA LYS A 256 2.20 46.37 -6.32
C LYS A 256 0.71 46.14 -6.00
N ILE A 257 -0.10 45.71 -6.97
CA ILE A 257 -1.53 45.43 -6.81
C ILE A 257 -1.75 44.17 -5.95
N ASP A 258 -0.87 43.18 -6.04
CA ASP A 258 -0.99 41.88 -5.35
C ASP A 258 -0.24 41.85 -4.00
N ALA A 259 0.07 43.03 -3.44
CA ALA A 259 0.82 43.11 -2.19
C ALA A 259 -0.09 42.72 -1.01
N PRO A 260 0.31 41.77 -0.14
CA PRO A 260 -0.46 41.38 1.04
C PRO A 260 -0.58 42.49 2.09
N GLN A 261 0.19 43.57 1.92
CA GLN A 261 0.19 44.73 2.79
C GLN A 261 0.40 46.01 1.96
N ALA A 262 -0.20 47.12 2.40
CA ALA A 262 0.01 48.43 1.81
C ALA A 262 -0.07 49.55 2.86
N TRP A 263 0.70 50.60 2.61
CA TRP A 263 0.73 51.81 3.42
C TRP A 263 0.17 52.99 2.65
N TYR A 264 -0.57 53.84 3.34
CA TYR A 264 -1.14 55.06 2.79
C TYR A 264 -0.90 56.25 3.72
N TYR A 265 -0.61 57.39 3.12
CA TYR A 265 -0.58 58.69 3.78
C TYR A 265 -1.90 59.41 3.53
N ARG A 266 -2.46 60.03 4.57
CA ARG A 266 -3.65 60.88 4.45
C ARG A 266 -3.43 62.20 5.18
N PRO A 267 -3.59 63.35 4.51
CA PRO A 267 -3.33 64.65 5.11
C PRO A 267 -4.39 65.11 6.12
N GLU A 268 -5.58 64.48 6.10
CA GLU A 268 -6.64 64.74 7.06
C GLU A 268 -7.45 63.46 7.29
N PHE A 269 -7.56 63.05 8.55
CA PHE A 269 -8.30 61.86 8.95
C PHE A 269 -9.19 62.17 10.15
N ALA A 270 -10.51 62.23 9.92
CA ALA A 270 -11.54 62.35 10.94
C ALA A 270 -11.38 63.49 11.97
N GLY A 271 -10.61 64.54 11.67
CA GLY A 271 -10.34 65.66 12.57
C GLY A 271 -9.07 65.51 13.41
N ASP A 272 -8.33 64.41 13.24
CA ASP A 272 -7.07 64.11 13.94
C ASP A 272 -5.82 64.53 13.12
N GLY A 273 -5.99 65.21 11.97
CA GLY A 273 -4.88 65.71 11.17
C GLY A 273 -4.21 64.66 10.27
N GLU A 274 -2.89 64.78 10.08
CA GLU A 274 -2.10 63.97 9.16
C GLU A 274 -1.78 62.57 9.73
N VAL A 275 -2.05 61.50 8.97
CA VAL A 275 -1.92 60.11 9.45
C VAL A 275 -1.29 59.15 8.43
N PHE A 276 -0.73 58.06 8.94
CA PHE A 276 -0.42 56.84 8.19
C PHE A 276 -1.43 55.73 8.44
N LEU A 277 -1.81 55.07 7.37
CA LEU A 277 -2.72 53.92 7.37
C LEU A 277 -1.95 52.69 6.92
N CYS A 278 -1.90 51.67 7.78
CA CYS A 278 -1.38 50.36 7.43
C CYS A 278 -2.53 49.39 7.23
N LEU A 279 -2.62 48.81 6.04
CA LEU A 279 -3.61 47.82 5.65
C LEU A 279 -2.93 46.49 5.35
N THR A 280 -3.34 45.41 6.03
CA THR A 280 -2.80 44.05 5.83
C THR A 280 -3.91 43.06 5.52
N ASN A 281 -3.59 42.04 4.71
CA ASN A 281 -4.41 40.86 4.48
C ASN A 281 -3.78 39.66 5.18
N ALA A 282 -4.46 39.10 6.16
CA ALA A 282 -4.05 37.88 6.86
C ALA A 282 -5.24 36.94 7.02
N SER A 283 -5.05 35.67 6.64
CA SER A 283 -6.04 34.59 6.86
C SER A 283 -7.47 34.91 6.38
N GLY A 284 -7.62 35.63 5.27
CA GLY A 284 -8.93 35.99 4.70
C GLY A 284 -9.60 37.20 5.36
N GLN A 285 -8.89 37.91 6.24
CA GLN A 285 -9.34 39.15 6.87
C GLN A 285 -8.37 40.29 6.55
N ALA A 286 -8.93 41.49 6.50
CA ALA A 286 -8.22 42.74 6.35
C ALA A 286 -8.15 43.47 7.69
N SER A 287 -6.96 43.95 8.07
CA SER A 287 -6.79 44.80 9.24
C SER A 287 -6.39 46.22 8.85
N ARG A 288 -6.88 47.21 9.60
CA ARG A 288 -6.54 48.63 9.48
C ARG A 288 -5.98 49.17 10.79
N ARG A 289 -4.77 49.71 10.71
CA ARG A 289 -4.12 50.47 11.79
C ARG A 289 -3.88 51.91 11.32
N VAL A 290 -4.20 52.89 12.16
CA VAL A 290 -4.06 54.34 11.86
C VAL A 290 -3.06 54.94 12.83
N TYR A 291 -2.04 55.63 12.33
CA TYR A 291 -0.97 56.23 13.13
C TYR A 291 -0.88 57.72 12.86
N ASP A 292 -0.83 58.53 13.92
CA ASP A 292 -0.55 59.96 13.85
C ASP A 292 0.87 60.20 13.28
N ILE A 293 1.02 61.11 12.32
CA ILE A 293 2.31 61.32 11.66
C ILE A 293 3.37 61.93 12.58
N HIS A 294 2.97 62.78 13.54
CA HIS A 294 3.88 63.60 14.33
C HIS A 294 4.34 62.89 15.60
N THR A 295 3.46 62.07 16.17
CA THR A 295 3.70 61.32 17.40
C THR A 295 3.95 59.84 17.15
N GLY A 296 3.65 59.37 15.93
CA GLY A 296 3.67 57.95 15.59
C GLY A 296 2.55 57.16 16.26
N ARG A 297 1.65 57.80 17.02
CA ARG A 297 0.74 57.09 17.92
C ARG A 297 -0.43 56.44 17.21
N LEU A 298 -0.80 55.23 17.63
CA LEU A 298 -2.01 54.58 17.11
C LEU A 298 -3.25 55.41 17.50
N ILE A 299 -4.01 55.85 16.49
CA ILE A 299 -5.25 56.60 16.65
C ILE A 299 -6.42 55.62 16.59
N GLY A 300 -7.15 55.50 17.70
CA GLY A 300 -8.31 54.62 17.81
C GLY A 300 -7.96 53.12 17.82
N ASP A 301 -8.98 52.29 17.59
CA ASP A 301 -8.85 50.83 17.62
C ASP A 301 -8.44 50.24 16.26
N ILE A 302 -7.76 49.10 16.29
CA ILE A 302 -7.46 48.30 15.10
C ILE A 302 -8.76 47.71 14.55
N LEU A 303 -9.15 48.12 13.34
CA LEU A 303 -10.36 47.59 12.71
C LEU A 303 -10.02 46.35 11.89
N ILE A 304 -10.81 45.30 12.05
CA ILE A 304 -10.69 44.06 11.27
C ILE A 304 -12.01 43.83 10.53
N ARG A 305 -11.92 43.58 9.23
CA ARG A 305 -13.05 43.29 8.34
C ARG A 305 -12.73 42.07 7.50
N GLU A 306 -13.74 41.32 7.07
CA GLU A 306 -13.54 40.13 6.23
C GLU A 306 -13.17 40.54 4.80
N GLY A 307 -12.29 39.77 4.15
CA GLY A 307 -11.88 39.97 2.76
C GLY A 307 -10.59 40.76 2.56
N ASP A 308 -10.36 41.22 1.32
CA ASP A 308 -9.19 42.00 0.94
C ASP A 308 -9.32 43.47 1.40
N PHE A 309 -8.25 44.06 1.92
CA PHE A 309 -8.29 45.40 2.50
C PHE A 309 -8.76 46.48 1.53
N ARG A 310 -8.62 46.28 0.20
CA ARG A 310 -9.09 47.24 -0.80
C ARG A 310 -10.61 47.25 -0.92
N GLN A 311 -11.23 46.10 -0.70
CA GLN A 311 -12.68 45.95 -0.68
C GLN A 311 -13.25 46.26 0.70
N ALA A 312 -12.50 45.92 1.74
CA ALA A 312 -12.92 46.09 3.11
C ALA A 312 -12.80 47.54 3.60
N PHE A 313 -11.83 48.33 3.12
CA PHE A 313 -11.59 49.73 3.52
C PHE A 313 -11.45 50.71 2.34
N PRO A 314 -12.42 50.78 1.40
CA PRO A 314 -12.34 51.67 0.26
C PRO A 314 -12.32 53.15 0.66
N GLU A 315 -12.95 53.51 1.78
CA GLU A 315 -12.98 54.88 2.32
C GLU A 315 -11.60 55.39 2.72
N ASP A 316 -10.74 54.48 3.19
CA ASP A 316 -9.41 54.80 3.69
C ASP A 316 -8.39 54.95 2.55
N ILE A 317 -8.60 54.19 1.47
CA ILE A 317 -7.76 54.24 0.26
C ILE A 317 -8.12 55.46 -0.59
N THR A 318 -9.40 55.80 -0.70
CA THR A 318 -9.87 56.87 -1.57
C THR A 318 -9.41 58.24 -1.06
N GLY A 319 -8.61 58.96 -1.85
CA GLY A 319 -8.03 60.25 -1.48
C GLY A 319 -6.74 60.17 -0.65
N SER A 320 -6.19 58.98 -0.46
CA SER A 320 -4.89 58.77 0.22
C SER A 320 -3.76 58.52 -0.79
N THR A 321 -2.53 58.81 -0.39
CA THR A 321 -1.32 58.58 -1.21
C THR A 321 -0.64 57.29 -0.78
N ARG A 322 -0.51 56.33 -1.70
CA ARG A 322 0.15 55.06 -1.39
C ARG A 322 1.66 55.24 -1.22
N LEU A 323 2.20 54.71 -0.13
CA LEU A 323 3.62 54.75 0.19
C LEU A 323 4.33 53.47 -0.26
N ASN A 324 5.63 53.58 -0.51
CA ASN A 324 6.49 52.46 -0.91
C ASN A 324 7.18 51.81 0.30
N GLY A 325 6.39 51.29 1.24
CA GLY A 325 6.90 50.55 2.40
C GLY A 325 6.90 49.04 2.17
N ASN A 326 7.96 48.33 2.58
CA ASN A 326 8.05 46.86 2.55
C ASN A 326 8.38 46.28 3.94
N TRP A 327 7.71 46.78 4.98
CA TRP A 327 7.85 46.30 6.36
C TRP A 327 6.87 45.15 6.62
N SER A 328 7.33 44.13 7.35
CA SER A 328 6.57 42.91 7.63
C SER A 328 5.62 43.06 8.82
N GLU A 329 4.69 42.11 9.00
CA GLU A 329 3.75 42.09 10.14
C GLU A 329 4.46 41.96 11.50
N GLU A 330 5.62 41.29 11.55
CA GLU A 330 6.48 41.22 12.75
C GLU A 330 7.12 42.57 13.08
N ASP A 331 7.53 43.35 12.06
CA ASP A 331 8.06 44.70 12.25
C ASP A 331 6.98 45.63 12.84
N LEU A 332 5.73 45.49 12.37
CA LEU A 332 4.58 46.26 12.83
C LEU A 332 4.20 45.98 14.29
N ASP A 333 4.13 44.70 14.65
CA ASP A 333 3.80 44.29 16.02
C ASP A 333 4.92 44.70 17.00
N GLY A 334 6.16 44.82 16.53
CA GLY A 334 7.28 45.39 17.27
C GLY A 334 7.19 46.90 17.53
N PHE A 335 6.50 47.66 16.67
CA PHE A 335 6.30 49.11 16.85
C PHE A 335 5.15 49.46 17.80
N GLY A 336 4.18 48.55 17.99
CA GLY A 336 3.09 48.73 18.93
C GLY A 336 2.30 50.02 18.69
N ALA A 337 2.28 50.91 19.68
CA ALA A 337 1.52 52.16 19.66
C ALA A 337 2.32 53.38 19.21
N GLU A 338 3.59 53.29 18.78
CA GLU A 338 4.41 54.43 18.32
C GLU A 338 5.26 54.05 17.09
N LEU A 339 5.09 54.75 15.97
CA LEU A 339 5.88 54.58 14.75
C LEU A 339 7.24 55.31 14.82
N PRO A 340 8.37 54.71 14.41
CA PRO A 340 9.65 55.41 14.35
C PRO A 340 9.67 56.51 13.27
N MET A 341 9.97 57.75 13.66
CA MET A 341 9.92 58.97 12.83
C MET A 341 10.94 59.06 11.66
N VAL A 342 11.76 58.04 11.41
CA VAL A 342 12.86 58.08 10.40
C VAL A 342 12.55 57.24 9.15
N ILE A 343 11.30 56.82 8.96
CA ILE A 343 10.97 55.73 8.02
C ILE A 343 10.55 56.21 6.61
N LEU A 344 10.42 57.51 6.36
CA LEU A 344 9.80 58.02 5.11
C LEU A 344 10.75 58.51 4.01
N ASP A 345 12.06 58.46 4.19
CA ASP A 345 13.04 58.99 3.21
C ASP A 345 13.68 57.91 2.31
N SER A 346 13.03 56.76 2.10
CA SER A 346 13.54 55.71 1.20
C SER A 346 12.49 55.10 0.30
#